data_AF-A0A1Y0JY46-F1
#
_entry.id   AF-A0A1Y0JY46-F1
#
_cell.length_a   1.000
_cell.length_b   1.000
_cell.length_c   1.000
_cell.angle_alpha   90.00
_cell.angle_beta   90.00
_cell.angle_gamma   90.00
#
_symmetry.space_group_name_H-M   'P 1'
#
loop_
_entity.id
_entity.type
_entity.pdbx_description
1 polymer ?
#
loop_
_entity_poly.entity_id
_entity_poly.type
_entity_poly.pdbx_seq_one_letter_code
_entity_poly.pdbx_strand_id
1 'polypeptide(L)' 'MSLNFIEIFRFCGYLLLIYNVLGKKIMENSAIFITIFLWCLLITITGYSIYIGFGPPSQELRDPFEEHED' A
#
# COMPACT_ATOMS: atom_id res chain seq x y z
N MET A 1 12.17 8.61 8.73
CA MET A 1 11.52 7.37 8.25
C MET A 1 10.07 7.70 7.81
N SER A 2 9.92 8.69 6.94
CA SER A 2 8.63 9.26 6.51
C SER A 2 8.25 8.84 5.08
N LEU A 3 8.94 7.83 4.53
CA LEU A 3 8.94 7.57 3.09
C LEU A 3 7.76 6.73 2.59
N ASN A 4 6.91 6.16 3.44
CA ASN A 4 6.39 4.83 3.08
C ASN A 4 4.96 4.76 2.54
N PHE A 5 4.14 5.81 2.59
CA PHE A 5 2.77 5.73 2.07
C PHE A 5 2.54 6.60 0.82
N ILE A 6 2.97 7.86 0.88
CA ILE A 6 2.78 8.83 -0.22
C ILE A 6 3.62 8.45 -1.44
N GLU A 7 4.84 7.96 -1.25
CA GLU A 7 5.68 7.51 -2.36
C GLU A 7 5.17 6.20 -3.00
N ILE A 8 4.50 5.31 -2.26
CA ILE A 8 3.85 4.13 -2.84
C ILE A 8 2.60 4.52 -3.64
N PHE A 9 1.80 5.46 -3.13
CA PHE A 9 0.69 6.05 -3.90
C PHE A 9 1.18 6.72 -5.18
N ARG A 10 2.33 7.42 -5.11
CA ARG A 10 2.99 7.99 -6.29
C ARG A 10 3.51 6.92 -7.24
N PHE A 11 4.10 5.84 -6.75
CA PHE A 11 4.56 4.72 -7.57
C PHE A 11 3.39 4.02 -8.29
N CYS A 12 2.29 3.78 -7.59
CA CYS A 12 1.06 3.25 -8.17
C CYS A 12 0.48 4.21 -9.22
N GLY A 13 0.49 5.53 -8.94
CA GLY A 13 0.10 6.57 -9.90
C GLY A 13 0.99 6.62 -11.14
N TYR A 14 2.31 6.50 -10.98
CA TYR A 14 3.28 6.44 -12.08
C TYR A 14 3.12 5.17 -12.92
N LEU A 15 2.89 4.03 -12.28
CA LEU A 15 2.62 2.76 -12.94
C LEU A 15 1.35 2.87 -13.80
N LEU A 16 0.27 3.46 -13.25
CA LEU A 16 -0.96 3.75 -13.98
C LEU A 16 -0.76 4.74 -15.15
N LEU A 17 0.06 5.78 -14.96
CA LEU A 17 0.44 6.72 -16.03
C LEU A 17 1.20 6.02 -17.15
N ILE A 18 2.14 5.14 -16.82
CA ILE A 18 2.90 4.32 -17.77
C ILE A 18 1.94 3.38 -18.51
N TYR A 19 0.99 2.73 -17.83
CA TYR A 19 -0.02 1.89 -18.50
C TYR A 19 -0.92 2.69 -19.45
N ASN A 20 -1.29 3.92 -19.10
CA ASN A 20 -2.06 4.81 -19.99
C ASN A 20 -1.26 5.27 -21.22
N VAL A 21 0.05 5.48 -21.08
CA VAL A 21 0.94 5.90 -22.18
C VAL A 21 1.38 4.71 -23.05
N LEU A 22 1.64 3.54 -22.44
CA LEU A 22 2.18 2.34 -23.11
C LEU A 22 1.08 1.40 -23.65
N GLY A 23 -0.13 1.47 -23.08
CA GLY A 23 -1.21 0.50 -23.32
C GLY A 23 -2.59 1.14 -23.48
N LYS A 24 -2.73 2.01 -24.48
CA LYS A 24 -3.98 2.73 -24.83
C LYS A 24 -5.24 1.85 -24.95
N LYS A 25 -5.09 0.53 -25.16
CA LYS A 25 -6.19 -0.42 -25.38
C LYS A 25 -6.85 -0.95 -24.09
N ILE A 26 -6.20 -0.86 -22.92
CA ILE A 26 -6.75 -1.37 -21.65
C ILE A 26 -7.65 -0.31 -20.97
N MET A 27 -7.32 0.98 -21.15
CA MET A 27 -8.08 2.11 -20.57
C MET A 27 -9.45 2.34 -21.22
N GLU A 28 -9.77 1.71 -22.37
CA GLU A 28 -11.12 1.80 -22.96
C GLU A 28 -12.20 1.24 -22.01
N ASN A 29 -11.83 0.29 -21.14
CA ASN A 29 -12.74 -0.32 -20.20
C ASN A 29 -12.49 0.20 -18.78
N SER A 30 -13.25 1.23 -18.39
CA SER A 30 -13.14 1.91 -17.08
C SER A 30 -13.19 0.96 -15.87
N ALA A 31 -13.92 -0.15 -15.98
CA ALA A 31 -13.98 -1.17 -14.95
C ALA A 31 -12.61 -1.81 -14.65
N ILE A 32 -11.83 -2.14 -15.69
CA ILE A 32 -10.52 -2.79 -15.54
C ILE A 32 -9.53 -1.83 -14.86
N PHE A 33 -9.58 -0.55 -15.23
CA PHE A 33 -8.78 0.50 -14.60
C PHE A 33 -9.06 0.59 -13.09
N ILE A 34 -10.33 0.65 -12.71
CA ILE A 34 -10.75 0.74 -11.31
C ILE A 34 -10.33 -0.53 -10.54
N THR A 35 -10.50 -1.71 -11.14
CA THR A 35 -10.10 -2.98 -10.51
C THR A 35 -8.60 -3.02 -10.22
N ILE A 36 -7.75 -2.65 -11.18
CA ILE A 36 -6.28 -2.65 -10.99
C ILE A 36 -5.89 -1.64 -9.92
N PHE A 37 -6.47 -0.44 -9.95
CA PHE A 37 -6.21 0.59 -8.95
C PHE A 37 -6.55 0.12 -7.53
N LEU A 38 -7.72 -0.47 -7.34
CA LEU A 38 -8.15 -1.01 -6.05
C LEU A 38 -7.27 -2.16 -5.58
N TRP A 39 -6.83 -3.04 -6.49
CA TRP A 39 -5.90 -4.14 -6.18
C TRP A 39 -4.54 -3.64 -5.69
N CYS A 40 -3.95 -2.66 -6.38
CA CYS A 40 -2.68 -2.06 -5.96
C CYS A 40 -2.79 -1.35 -4.61
N LEU A 41 -3.89 -0.62 -4.39
CA LEU A 41 -4.18 0.03 -3.13
C LEU A 41 -4.32 -1.00 -2.00
N LEU A 42 -5.05 -2.09 -2.23
CA LEU A 42 -5.24 -3.16 -1.26
C LEU A 42 -3.90 -3.79 -0.85
N ILE A 43 -3.10 -4.23 -1.82
CA ILE A 43 -1.79 -4.85 -1.55
C ILE A 43 -0.88 -3.92 -0.77
N THR A 44 -0.88 -2.63 -1.13
CA THR A 44 -0.07 -1.61 -0.44
C THR A 44 -0.46 -1.46 1.02
N ILE A 45 -1.75 -1.27 1.29
CA ILE A 45 -2.24 -1.10 2.66
C ILE A 45 -1.97 -2.36 3.47
N THR A 46 -2.25 -3.54 2.90
CA THR A 46 -2.00 -4.82 3.58
C THR A 46 -0.52 -5.00 3.90
N GLY A 47 0.37 -4.77 2.93
CA GLY A 47 1.81 -4.87 3.13
C GLY A 47 2.34 -3.86 4.16
N TYR A 48 1.82 -2.63 4.15
CA TYR A 48 2.17 -1.60 5.12
C TYR A 48 1.73 -1.97 6.54
N SER A 49 0.51 -2.49 6.70
CA SER A 49 0.02 -2.96 7.99
C SER A 49 0.88 -4.09 8.56
N ILE A 50 1.29 -5.04 7.71
CA ILE A 50 2.20 -6.13 8.12
C ILE A 50 3.56 -5.55 8.54
N TYR A 51 4.10 -4.60 7.78
CA TYR A 51 5.39 -3.97 8.09
C TYR A 51 5.35 -3.20 9.42
N ILE A 52 4.27 -2.48 9.71
CA ILE A 52 4.11 -1.78 10.99
C ILE A 52 3.93 -2.77 12.13
N GLY A 53 3.10 -3.80 11.95
CA GLY A 53 2.78 -4.76 13.01
C GLY A 53 3.90 -5.75 13.34
N PHE A 54 4.73 -6.12 12.35
CA PHE A 54 5.74 -7.18 12.50
C PHE A 54 7.15 -6.78 12.05
N GLY A 55 7.34 -5.57 11.53
CA GLY A 55 8.66 -5.07 11.10
C GLY A 55 9.41 -4.37 12.24
N PRO A 56 10.55 -3.72 11.92
CA PRO A 56 11.31 -2.95 12.91
C PRO A 56 10.48 -1.94 13.74
N PRO A 57 9.47 -1.23 13.17
CA PRO A 57 8.62 -0.32 13.95
C PRO A 57 7.77 -1.01 15.03
N SER A 58 7.55 -2.33 14.94
CA SER A 58 6.74 -3.06 15.91
C SER A 58 7.33 -3.04 17.32
N GLN A 59 8.65 -2.87 17.44
CA GLN A 59 9.35 -2.81 18.72
C GLN A 59 9.02 -1.54 19.53
N GLU A 60 8.49 -0.51 18.88
CA GLU A 60 8.02 0.71 19.54
C GLU A 60 6.55 0.61 19.99
N LEU A 61 5.85 -0.48 19.65
CA LEU A 61 4.47 -0.71 20.08
C LEU A 61 4.46 -1.11 21.55
N ARG A 62 3.69 -0.36 22.36
CA ARG A 62 3.46 -0.69 23.77
C ARG A 62 2.89 -2.09 23.89
N ASP A 63 3.50 -2.93 24.72
CA ASP A 63 2.99 -4.26 25.02
C ASP A 63 1.67 -4.12 25.83
N PRO A 64 0.54 -4.62 25.32
CA PRO A 64 -0.74 -4.54 26.02
C PRO A 64 -0.85 -5.48 27.23
N PHE A 65 0.10 -6.39 27.45
CA PHE A 65 0.07 -7.36 28.55
C PHE A 65 1.03 -7.03 29.69
N GLU A 66 1.90 -6.05 29.52
CA GLU A 66 2.89 -5.63 30.52
C GLU A 66 2.24 -5.11 31.82
N GLU A 67 1.00 -4.59 31.75
CA GLU A 67 0.21 -4.14 32.91
C GLU A 67 -0.51 -5.29 33.66
N HIS A 68 -0.32 -6.55 33.24
CA HIS A 68 -1.00 -7.73 33.81
C HIS A 68 -0.05 -8.73 34.47
N GLU A 69 1.21 -8.37 34.66
CA GLU A 69 2.23 -9.23 35.27
C GLU A 69 2.29 -9.15 36.82
N ASP A 70 1.38 -8.41 37.47
CA ASP A 70 1.31 -8.17 38.92
C ASP A 70 0.17 -8.93 39.65
#